data_AF-A0A7C5PWN6-F1
#
_entry.id   AF-A0A7C5PWN6-F1
#
_cell.length_a   1.000
_cell.length_b   1.000
_cell.length_c   1.000
_cell.angle_alpha   90.00
_cell.angle_beta   90.00
_cell.angle_gamma   90.00
#
_symmetry.space_group_name_H-M   'P 1'
#
loop_
_entity.id
_entity.type
_entity.pdbx_description
1 polymer ?
#
loop_
_entity_poly.entity_id
_entity_poly.type
_entity_poly.pdbx_seq_one_letter_code
_entity_poly.pdbx_strand_id
1 'polypeptide(L)'
;MNPDNTVEYNSLSWVKAQLDDVLSDAQTSLNEYIENQTEGELENCIEHLQLIYGTLQMVEVYGASILAEEMQHTTTALLEGNIDRAEDAYDVLMRAMLQLPDYLEGIQAGKKDAPITLMPLINDLRAARKEGLLTESVLFSPDVESAVLSSESYDATMIEPGKLQGEVKRLRTHYQLGLLDFIRNKKERAGLQRIKAVLNALEKVSSDDEVRRIWMVVGSLVEGLMKHGIDTNLSIKMLLGAVDRQLKFILDNGEKSFSEEYSKEIIKNILYYVGLCTVDSKSVNAVKDAYHLDDLIPQESDDSAAIGGLNADLFDTVSKGITEDIVHVKEVLELFMHSNEQDV
;
A
#
# COMPACT_ATOMS: atom_id res chain seq x y z
N MET A 1 26.10 -6.34 20.78
CA MET A 1 25.61 -7.60 20.18
C MET A 1 24.59 -8.16 21.14
N ASN A 2 23.31 -7.96 20.84
CA ASN A 2 22.23 -8.53 21.63
C ASN A 2 22.13 -10.04 21.33
N PRO A 3 22.03 -10.89 22.35
CA PRO A 3 21.89 -12.33 22.17
C PRO A 3 20.56 -12.74 21.53
N ASP A 4 19.51 -11.90 21.62
CA ASP A 4 18.19 -12.20 21.01
C ASP A 4 18.26 -12.24 19.48
N ASN A 5 18.91 -11.26 18.83
CA ASN A 5 19.16 -11.31 17.39
C ASN A 5 19.97 -12.56 16.98
N THR A 6 20.81 -13.14 17.83
CA THR A 6 21.59 -14.33 17.40
C THR A 6 20.79 -15.64 17.41
N VAL A 7 19.63 -15.68 18.08
CA VAL A 7 18.77 -16.87 18.14
C VAL A 7 17.76 -16.85 16.99
N GLU A 8 17.15 -15.70 16.68
CA GLU A 8 16.29 -15.48 15.50
C GLU A 8 17.03 -15.77 14.17
N TYR A 9 18.29 -15.37 14.07
CA TYR A 9 19.10 -15.60 12.86
C TYR A 9 19.43 -17.08 12.64
N ASN A 10 19.53 -17.86 13.72
CA ASN A 10 19.76 -19.30 13.62
C ASN A 10 18.47 -20.07 13.28
N SER A 11 17.29 -19.57 13.67
CA SER A 11 16.02 -20.21 13.35
C SER A 11 15.66 -20.05 11.86
N LEU A 12 15.81 -18.86 11.29
CA LEU A 12 15.49 -18.66 9.87
C LEU A 12 16.41 -19.48 8.93
N SER A 13 17.69 -19.62 9.29
CA SER A 13 18.67 -20.33 8.45
C SER A 13 18.37 -21.83 8.29
N TRP A 14 17.62 -22.47 9.20
CA TRP A 14 17.24 -23.88 9.06
C TRP A 14 15.94 -24.06 8.27
N VAL A 15 15.05 -23.07 8.32
CA VAL A 15 13.73 -23.17 7.67
C VAL A 15 13.73 -22.68 6.22
N LYS A 16 14.67 -21.80 5.86
CA LYS A 16 14.69 -21.16 4.54
C LYS A 16 14.64 -22.15 3.37
N ALA A 17 15.48 -23.18 3.37
CA ALA A 17 15.49 -24.16 2.27
C ALA A 17 14.12 -24.84 2.10
N GLN A 18 13.43 -25.12 3.22
CA GLN A 18 12.08 -25.67 3.18
C GLN A 18 11.05 -24.64 2.69
N LEU A 19 11.18 -23.37 3.07
CA LEU A 19 10.33 -22.29 2.57
C LEU A 19 10.50 -22.08 1.06
N ASP A 20 11.75 -22.13 0.58
CA ASP A 20 12.07 -21.99 -0.84
C ASP A 20 11.45 -23.14 -1.65
N ASP A 21 11.53 -24.38 -1.14
CA ASP A 21 10.90 -25.56 -1.77
C ASP A 21 9.37 -25.40 -1.81
N VAL A 22 8.72 -25.08 -0.68
CA VAL A 22 7.25 -24.93 -0.60
C VAL A 22 6.77 -23.76 -1.47
N LEU A 23 7.55 -22.68 -1.57
CA LEU A 23 7.21 -21.55 -2.42
C LEU A 23 7.36 -21.89 -3.91
N SER A 24 8.36 -22.70 -4.27
CA SER A 24 8.48 -23.25 -5.63
C SER A 24 7.27 -24.13 -5.98
N ASP A 25 6.78 -24.93 -5.03
CA ASP A 25 5.57 -25.74 -5.22
C ASP A 25 4.33 -24.84 -5.38
N ALA A 26 4.18 -23.78 -4.58
CA ALA A 26 3.12 -22.79 -4.72
C ALA A 26 3.14 -22.09 -6.10
N GLN A 27 4.32 -21.70 -6.57
CA GLN A 27 4.50 -21.11 -7.91
C GLN A 27 4.11 -22.08 -9.02
N THR A 28 4.48 -23.35 -8.87
CA THR A 28 4.15 -24.41 -9.85
C THR A 28 2.63 -24.58 -9.94
N SER A 29 1.96 -24.76 -8.80
CA SER A 29 0.50 -24.88 -8.75
C SER A 29 -0.22 -23.63 -9.29
N LEU A 30 0.27 -22.41 -9.01
CA LEU A 30 -0.30 -21.20 -9.58
C LEU A 30 -0.15 -21.17 -11.12
N ASN A 31 1.01 -21.54 -11.66
CA ASN A 31 1.23 -21.59 -13.10
C ASN A 31 0.34 -22.64 -13.77
N GLU A 32 0.22 -23.84 -13.18
CA GLU A 32 -0.66 -24.89 -13.70
C GLU A 32 -2.14 -24.46 -13.70
N TYR A 33 -2.57 -23.73 -12.67
CA TYR A 33 -3.89 -23.09 -12.66
C TYR A 33 -4.04 -22.04 -13.76
N ILE A 34 -3.05 -21.17 -13.97
CA ILE A 34 -3.12 -20.14 -15.03
C ILE A 34 -3.27 -20.79 -16.41
N GLU A 35 -2.54 -21.89 -16.66
CA GLU A 35 -2.57 -22.61 -17.93
C GLU A 35 -3.84 -23.45 -18.14
N ASN A 36 -4.26 -24.19 -17.10
CA ASN A 36 -5.28 -25.25 -17.23
C ASN A 36 -6.59 -24.93 -16.49
N GLN A 37 -6.63 -23.85 -15.70
CA GLN A 37 -7.79 -23.40 -14.91
C GLN A 37 -8.39 -24.51 -14.04
N THR A 38 -7.52 -25.34 -13.44
CA THR A 38 -7.92 -26.46 -12.57
C THR A 38 -7.97 -26.01 -11.12
N GLU A 39 -9.17 -25.92 -10.54
CA GLU A 39 -9.40 -25.44 -9.17
C GLU A 39 -8.52 -26.13 -8.12
N GLY A 40 -8.27 -27.44 -8.26
CA GLY A 40 -7.42 -28.20 -7.34
C GLY A 40 -5.97 -27.68 -7.28
N GLU A 41 -5.43 -27.12 -8.36
CA GLU A 41 -4.11 -26.50 -8.30
C GLU A 41 -4.12 -25.18 -7.53
N LEU A 42 -5.23 -24.45 -7.58
CA LEU A 42 -5.38 -23.24 -6.79
C LEU A 42 -5.55 -23.56 -5.30
N GLU A 43 -6.27 -24.65 -4.96
CA GLU A 43 -6.34 -25.19 -3.60
C GLU A 43 -4.96 -25.59 -3.07
N ASN A 44 -4.17 -26.34 -3.86
CA ASN A 44 -2.78 -26.69 -3.51
C ASN A 44 -1.94 -25.43 -3.25
N CYS A 45 -2.07 -24.41 -4.11
CA CYS A 45 -1.38 -23.14 -3.94
C CYS A 45 -1.74 -22.45 -2.61
N ILE A 46 -3.03 -22.45 -2.23
CA ILE A 46 -3.48 -21.91 -0.93
C ILE A 46 -2.86 -22.67 0.23
N GLU A 47 -2.81 -24.00 0.18
CA GLU A 47 -2.20 -24.83 1.23
C GLU A 47 -0.70 -24.54 1.39
N HIS A 48 0.04 -24.42 0.28
CA HIS A 48 1.46 -24.06 0.32
C HIS A 48 1.67 -22.66 0.91
N LEU A 49 0.87 -21.67 0.52
CA LEU A 49 0.93 -20.30 1.05
C LEU A 49 0.60 -20.26 2.55
N GLN A 50 -0.38 -21.05 3.00
CA GLN A 50 -0.73 -21.17 4.41
C GLN A 50 0.43 -21.78 5.23
N LEU A 51 1.12 -22.80 4.69
CA LEU A 51 2.30 -23.38 5.32
C LEU A 51 3.43 -22.35 5.43
N ILE A 52 3.69 -21.59 4.36
CA ILE A 52 4.69 -20.50 4.35
C ILE A 52 4.35 -19.46 5.41
N TYR A 53 3.10 -18.98 5.45
CA TYR A 53 2.64 -18.01 6.45
C TYR A 53 2.86 -18.52 7.88
N GLY A 54 2.36 -19.72 8.21
CA GLY A 54 2.48 -20.27 9.57
C GLY A 54 3.94 -20.48 9.98
N THR A 55 4.77 -20.88 9.02
CA THR A 55 6.21 -21.05 9.24
C THR A 55 6.90 -19.71 9.53
N LEU A 56 6.62 -18.67 8.75
CA LEU A 56 7.18 -17.33 8.93
C LEU A 56 6.74 -16.71 10.26
N GLN A 57 5.50 -16.97 10.71
CA GLN A 57 5.05 -16.58 12.05
C GLN A 57 5.83 -17.29 13.17
N MET A 58 6.09 -18.59 13.03
CA MET A 58 6.84 -19.37 14.04
C MET A 58 8.28 -18.91 14.20
N VAL A 59 8.89 -18.38 13.13
CA VAL A 59 10.25 -17.81 13.16
C VAL A 59 10.27 -16.28 13.32
N GLU A 60 9.12 -15.68 13.62
CA GLU A 60 8.97 -14.25 13.93
C GLU A 60 9.44 -13.30 12.81
N VAL A 61 9.30 -13.73 11.55
CA VAL A 61 9.53 -12.87 10.38
C VAL A 61 8.20 -12.28 9.92
N TYR A 62 7.74 -11.27 10.67
CA TYR A 62 6.42 -10.66 10.53
C TYR A 62 6.18 -9.97 9.19
N GLY A 63 7.18 -9.26 8.64
CA GLY A 63 7.03 -8.58 7.35
C GLY A 63 6.78 -9.54 6.21
N ALA A 64 7.54 -10.64 6.20
CA ALA A 64 7.33 -11.73 5.25
C ALA A 64 5.99 -12.46 5.50
N SER A 65 5.58 -12.64 6.76
CA SER A 65 4.31 -13.31 7.06
C SER A 65 3.12 -12.50 6.55
N ILE A 66 3.12 -11.17 6.68
CA ILE A 66 2.06 -10.30 6.14
C ILE A 66 1.94 -10.47 4.61
N LEU A 67 3.08 -10.51 3.90
CA LEU A 67 3.07 -10.75 2.46
C LEU A 67 2.49 -12.13 2.13
N ALA A 68 2.88 -13.18 2.87
CA ALA A 68 2.38 -14.54 2.67
C ALA A 68 0.87 -14.67 2.91
N GLU A 69 0.37 -14.04 3.98
CA GLU A 69 -1.06 -13.96 4.29
C GLU A 69 -1.84 -13.25 3.17
N GLU A 70 -1.32 -12.13 2.67
CA GLU A 70 -1.94 -11.37 1.58
C GLU A 70 -1.92 -12.12 0.25
N MET A 71 -0.88 -12.93 0.00
CA MET A 71 -0.86 -13.87 -1.14
C MET A 71 -1.96 -14.92 -0.95
N GLN A 72 -2.05 -15.54 0.22
CA GLN A 72 -3.07 -16.55 0.51
C GLN A 72 -4.48 -16.00 0.29
N HIS A 73 -4.82 -14.83 0.87
CA HIS A 73 -6.11 -14.19 0.68
C HIS A 73 -6.42 -13.86 -0.78
N THR A 74 -5.41 -13.47 -1.57
CA THR A 74 -5.58 -13.21 -3.01
C THR A 74 -5.86 -14.49 -3.79
N THR A 75 -5.15 -15.57 -3.47
CA THR A 75 -5.37 -16.89 -4.08
C THR A 75 -6.75 -17.45 -3.71
N THR A 76 -7.19 -17.30 -2.46
CA THR A 76 -8.55 -17.66 -2.04
C THR A 76 -9.62 -16.85 -2.78
N ALA A 77 -9.44 -15.52 -2.90
CA ALA A 77 -10.38 -14.68 -3.64
C ALA A 77 -10.42 -15.00 -5.14
N LEU A 78 -9.31 -15.49 -5.71
CA LEU A 78 -9.26 -16.01 -7.08
C LEU A 78 -10.13 -17.28 -7.20
N LEU A 79 -9.99 -18.21 -6.25
CA LEU A 79 -10.76 -19.47 -6.22
C LEU A 79 -12.26 -19.21 -6.09
N GLU A 80 -12.65 -18.24 -5.26
CA GLU A 80 -14.04 -17.86 -5.05
C GLU A 80 -14.64 -17.03 -6.21
N GLY A 81 -13.82 -16.62 -7.18
CA GLY A 81 -14.25 -15.75 -8.28
C GLY A 81 -14.55 -14.30 -7.85
N ASN A 82 -13.98 -13.85 -6.74
CA ASN A 82 -14.20 -12.53 -6.14
C ASN A 82 -13.28 -11.43 -6.70
N ILE A 83 -12.50 -11.72 -7.76
CA ILE A 83 -11.58 -10.78 -8.40
C ILE A 83 -12.08 -10.43 -9.81
N ASP A 84 -12.27 -9.13 -10.06
CA ASP A 84 -12.74 -8.60 -11.35
C ASP A 84 -11.81 -8.93 -12.53
N ARG A 85 -10.50 -8.90 -12.28
CA ARG A 85 -9.44 -9.06 -13.28
C ARG A 85 -8.40 -10.03 -12.77
N ALA A 86 -8.61 -11.33 -13.04
CA ALA A 86 -7.72 -12.39 -12.58
C ALA A 86 -6.27 -12.20 -13.06
N GLU A 87 -6.07 -11.68 -14.29
CA GLU A 87 -4.73 -11.35 -14.82
C GLU A 87 -3.94 -10.41 -13.90
N ASP A 88 -4.59 -9.37 -13.35
CA ASP A 88 -3.91 -8.43 -12.45
C ASP A 88 -3.49 -9.13 -11.15
N ALA A 89 -4.27 -10.10 -10.66
CA ALA A 89 -3.93 -10.89 -9.47
C ALA A 89 -2.81 -11.91 -9.74
N TYR A 90 -2.82 -12.56 -10.91
CA TYR A 90 -1.73 -13.47 -11.32
C TYR A 90 -0.39 -12.74 -11.37
N ASP A 91 -0.36 -11.57 -12.01
CA ASP A 91 0.85 -10.74 -12.13
C ASP A 91 1.41 -10.31 -10.77
N VAL A 92 0.54 -9.97 -9.82
CA VAL A 92 0.97 -9.56 -8.47
C VAL A 92 1.43 -10.76 -7.65
N LEU A 93 0.69 -11.88 -7.67
CA LEU A 93 1.05 -13.11 -6.96
C LEU A 93 2.41 -13.62 -7.43
N MET A 94 2.65 -13.68 -8.74
CA MET A 94 3.93 -14.13 -9.29
C MET A 94 5.10 -13.22 -8.85
N ARG A 95 4.90 -11.90 -8.88
CA ARG A 95 5.90 -10.94 -8.39
C ARG A 95 6.17 -11.10 -6.89
N ALA A 96 5.13 -11.28 -6.09
CA ALA A 96 5.25 -11.49 -4.64
C ALA A 96 6.00 -12.79 -4.32
N MET A 97 5.66 -13.89 -5.00
CA MET A 97 6.34 -15.17 -4.86
C MET A 97 7.80 -15.12 -5.34
N LEU A 98 8.12 -14.28 -6.33
CA LEU A 98 9.50 -14.10 -6.79
C LEU A 98 10.34 -13.25 -5.83
N GLN A 99 9.73 -12.25 -5.18
CA GLN A 99 10.44 -11.30 -4.31
C GLN A 99 10.60 -11.81 -2.87
N LEU A 100 9.73 -12.72 -2.40
CA LEU A 100 9.80 -13.27 -1.05
C LEU A 100 11.13 -13.98 -0.73
N PRO A 101 11.71 -14.84 -1.61
CA PRO A 101 13.01 -15.47 -1.37
C PRO A 101 14.13 -14.46 -1.17
N ASP A 102 14.20 -13.45 -2.05
CA ASP A 102 15.21 -12.38 -2.00
C ASP A 102 15.11 -11.59 -0.70
N TYR A 103 13.88 -11.34 -0.24
CA TYR A 103 13.63 -10.70 1.04
C TYR A 103 14.16 -11.54 2.22
N LEU A 104 13.86 -12.85 2.22
CA LEU A 104 14.36 -13.78 3.23
C LEU A 104 15.89 -13.96 3.17
N GLU A 105 16.50 -13.94 1.98
CA GLU A 105 17.96 -13.89 1.80
C GLU A 105 18.55 -12.65 2.45
N GLY A 106 17.92 -11.49 2.23
CA GLY A 106 18.31 -10.24 2.88
C GLY A 106 18.35 -10.36 4.40
N ILE A 107 17.28 -10.89 4.99
CA ILE A 107 17.19 -11.07 6.45
C ILE A 107 18.27 -12.04 6.94
N GLN A 108 18.43 -13.18 6.27
CA GLN A 108 19.50 -14.14 6.58
C GLN A 108 20.90 -13.53 6.52
N ALA A 109 21.11 -12.57 5.60
CA ALA A 109 22.38 -11.88 5.42
C ALA A 109 22.64 -10.76 6.45
N GLY A 110 21.72 -10.48 7.39
CA GLY A 110 21.90 -9.41 8.39
C GLY A 110 20.94 -8.24 8.26
N LYS A 111 20.06 -8.21 7.23
CA LYS A 111 19.06 -7.16 7.12
C LYS A 111 17.97 -7.35 8.18
N LYS A 112 17.35 -6.26 8.57
CA LYS A 112 16.17 -6.30 9.44
C LYS A 112 14.95 -6.70 8.64
N ASP A 113 14.03 -7.40 9.29
CA ASP A 113 12.67 -7.54 8.80
C ASP A 113 12.00 -6.16 8.83
N ALA A 114 11.78 -5.59 7.65
CA ALA A 114 11.22 -4.26 7.44
C ALA A 114 9.99 -4.37 6.51
N PRO A 115 8.79 -4.62 7.06
CA PRO A 115 7.56 -4.83 6.28
C PRO A 115 7.27 -3.71 5.28
N ILE A 116 7.71 -2.49 5.61
CA ILE A 116 7.59 -1.31 4.75
C ILE A 116 8.21 -1.50 3.35
N THR A 117 9.25 -2.32 3.18
CA THR A 117 9.82 -2.57 1.85
C THR A 117 8.94 -3.49 0.99
N LEU A 118 8.08 -4.30 1.62
CA LEU A 118 7.13 -5.20 0.95
C LEU A 118 5.75 -4.57 0.73
N MET A 119 5.51 -3.41 1.34
CA MET A 119 4.23 -2.70 1.27
C MET A 119 3.70 -2.46 -0.15
N PRO A 120 4.51 -2.23 -1.22
CA PRO A 120 3.98 -2.10 -2.57
C PRO A 120 3.32 -3.39 -3.08
N LEU A 121 3.92 -4.55 -2.78
CA LEU A 121 3.35 -5.86 -3.15
C LEU A 121 2.08 -6.17 -2.35
N ILE A 122 2.15 -5.96 -1.03
CA ILE A 122 1.00 -6.12 -0.13
C ILE A 122 -0.17 -5.26 -0.63
N ASN A 123 0.09 -3.99 -0.93
CA ASN A 123 -0.94 -3.07 -1.40
C ASN A 123 -1.46 -3.42 -2.80
N ASP A 124 -0.63 -4.01 -3.66
CA ASP A 124 -1.09 -4.50 -4.96
C ASP A 124 -2.03 -5.71 -4.80
N LEU A 125 -1.70 -6.65 -3.90
CA LEU A 125 -2.54 -7.82 -3.58
C LEU A 125 -3.91 -7.37 -3.04
N ARG A 126 -3.90 -6.44 -2.08
CA ARG A 126 -5.11 -5.83 -1.52
C ARG A 126 -5.91 -5.08 -2.58
N ALA A 127 -5.25 -4.30 -3.43
CA ALA A 127 -5.92 -3.57 -4.51
C ALA A 127 -6.57 -4.50 -5.55
N ALA A 128 -5.98 -5.68 -5.81
CA ALA A 128 -6.58 -6.70 -6.70
C ALA A 128 -7.92 -7.22 -6.17
N ARG A 129 -8.05 -7.29 -4.84
CA ARG A 129 -9.29 -7.64 -4.13
C ARG A 129 -10.18 -6.42 -3.84
N LYS A 130 -9.79 -5.21 -4.25
CA LYS A 130 -10.43 -3.91 -3.93
C LYS A 130 -10.50 -3.59 -2.44
N GLU A 131 -9.57 -4.13 -1.67
CA GLU A 131 -9.43 -3.83 -0.25
C GLU A 131 -8.74 -2.48 -0.03
N GLY A 132 -8.96 -1.90 1.16
CA GLY A 132 -8.26 -0.68 1.59
C GLY A 132 -6.74 -0.92 1.64
N LEU A 133 -5.94 0.06 1.19
CA LEU A 133 -4.49 -0.08 1.21
C LEU A 133 -3.97 -0.08 2.64
N LEU A 134 -3.00 -0.96 2.90
CA LEU A 134 -2.23 -0.93 4.12
C LEU A 134 -1.40 0.35 4.13
N THR A 135 -1.78 1.23 5.04
CA THR A 135 -1.03 2.42 5.44
C THR A 135 -0.98 2.32 6.94
N GLU A 136 -0.13 1.44 7.44
CA GLU A 136 -0.12 1.18 8.87
C GLU A 136 0.30 2.46 9.58
N SER A 137 -0.59 3.00 10.42
CA SER A 137 -0.29 4.14 11.29
C SER A 137 0.89 3.87 12.24
N VAL A 138 1.38 2.62 12.27
CA VAL A 138 2.54 2.17 13.03
C VAL A 138 3.83 2.18 12.19
N LEU A 139 3.80 1.75 10.91
CA LEU A 139 5.00 1.67 10.06
C LEU A 139 5.35 2.97 9.35
N PHE A 140 4.34 3.75 8.98
CA PHE A 140 4.52 4.96 8.18
C PHE A 140 3.51 6.03 8.60
N SER A 141 3.97 6.91 9.50
CA SER A 141 3.15 7.98 10.07
C SER A 141 3.78 9.35 9.83
N PRO A 142 3.75 9.85 8.58
CA PRO A 142 4.10 11.24 8.32
C PRO A 142 3.08 12.17 8.99
N ASP A 143 3.56 13.29 9.50
CA ASP A 143 2.69 14.36 10.00
C ASP A 143 2.07 15.09 8.80
N VAL A 144 0.81 14.76 8.50
CA VAL A 144 0.08 15.29 7.34
C VAL A 144 -0.28 16.77 7.52
N GLU A 145 -0.35 17.25 8.77
CA GLU A 145 -0.90 18.56 9.14
C GLU A 145 0.19 19.62 9.34
N SER A 146 1.36 19.23 9.85
CA SER A 146 2.43 20.18 10.19
C SER A 146 3.32 20.59 9.03
N ALA A 147 3.30 19.86 7.92
CA ALA A 147 4.22 20.07 6.82
C ALA A 147 3.98 21.40 6.11
N VAL A 148 5.06 22.15 5.89
CA VAL A 148 5.02 23.42 5.16
C VAL A 148 5.50 23.18 3.74
N LEU A 149 4.55 23.18 2.80
CA LEU A 149 4.84 23.15 1.37
C LEU A 149 4.46 24.51 0.77
N SER A 150 5.42 25.13 0.09
CA SER A 150 5.20 26.40 -0.60
C SER A 150 5.47 26.28 -2.09
N SER A 151 4.68 26.98 -2.89
CA SER A 151 4.82 27.03 -4.34
C SER A 151 5.30 28.41 -4.74
N GLU A 152 6.43 28.50 -5.45
CA GLU A 152 6.94 29.78 -5.99
C GLU A 152 6.10 30.29 -7.18
N SER A 153 5.13 29.49 -7.64
CA SER A 153 4.39 29.73 -8.89
C SER A 153 3.23 30.73 -8.76
N TYR A 154 2.82 31.07 -7.54
CA TYR A 154 1.71 31.99 -7.26
C TYR A 154 1.81 32.56 -5.85
N ASP A 155 1.16 33.70 -5.61
CA ASP A 155 1.00 34.27 -4.27
C ASP A 155 -0.26 33.68 -3.60
N ALA A 156 -0.07 32.80 -2.62
CA ALA A 156 -1.15 32.15 -1.90
C ALA A 156 -2.07 33.14 -1.17
N THR A 157 -1.58 34.32 -0.79
CA THR A 157 -2.36 35.34 -0.08
C THR A 157 -3.37 36.06 -0.98
N MET A 158 -3.18 35.97 -2.30
CA MET A 158 -4.06 36.60 -3.30
C MET A 158 -5.18 35.68 -3.81
N ILE A 159 -5.24 34.42 -3.35
CA ILE A 159 -6.24 33.46 -3.82
C ILE A 159 -7.60 33.75 -3.18
N GLU A 160 -8.60 34.03 -4.02
CA GLU A 160 -9.99 34.25 -3.57
C GLU A 160 -10.66 32.93 -3.15
N PRO A 161 -11.21 32.84 -1.92
CA PRO A 161 -11.95 31.66 -1.45
C PRO A 161 -13.21 31.35 -2.27
N GLY A 162 -13.62 30.08 -2.30
CA GLY A 162 -14.89 29.64 -2.87
C GLY A 162 -14.86 29.35 -4.37
N LYS A 163 -13.70 29.48 -5.03
CA LYS A 163 -13.55 29.16 -6.46
C LYS A 163 -13.29 27.68 -6.74
N LEU A 164 -12.83 26.93 -5.73
CA LEU A 164 -12.40 25.54 -5.91
C LEU A 164 -13.51 24.65 -6.46
N GLN A 165 -14.71 24.69 -5.88
CA GLN A 165 -15.83 23.82 -6.30
C GLN A 165 -16.22 24.03 -7.77
N GLY A 166 -16.25 25.29 -8.22
CA GLY A 166 -16.53 25.63 -9.62
C GLY A 166 -15.45 25.13 -10.57
N GLU A 167 -14.19 25.22 -10.15
CA GLU A 167 -13.06 24.75 -10.95
C GLU A 167 -12.99 23.22 -11.01
N VAL A 168 -13.26 22.52 -9.89
CA VAL A 168 -13.40 21.06 -9.88
C VAL A 168 -14.52 20.63 -10.84
N LYS A 169 -15.66 21.33 -10.86
CA LYS A 169 -16.78 20.99 -11.77
C LYS A 169 -16.36 21.07 -13.23
N ARG A 170 -15.51 22.04 -13.58
CA ARG A 170 -14.98 22.24 -14.93
C ARG A 170 -13.91 21.20 -15.29
N LEU A 171 -13.04 20.85 -14.35
CA LEU A 171 -11.84 20.07 -14.62
C LEU A 171 -11.96 18.56 -14.33
N ARG A 172 -12.95 18.13 -13.55
CA ARG A 172 -13.10 16.72 -13.18
C ARG A 172 -13.23 15.79 -14.39
N THR A 173 -13.94 16.19 -15.45
CA THR A 173 -14.00 15.40 -16.68
C THR A 173 -12.61 15.23 -17.33
N HIS A 174 -11.75 16.25 -17.27
CA HIS A 174 -10.38 16.13 -17.76
C HIS A 174 -9.55 15.20 -16.87
N TYR A 175 -9.75 15.22 -15.55
CA TYR A 175 -9.12 14.28 -14.64
C TYR A 175 -9.51 12.84 -14.99
N GLN A 176 -10.81 12.57 -15.12
CA GLN A 176 -11.33 11.24 -15.46
C GLN A 176 -10.85 10.73 -16.81
N LEU A 177 -10.79 11.60 -17.83
CA LEU A 177 -10.21 11.24 -19.12
C LEU A 177 -8.71 10.93 -19.00
N GLY A 178 -7.97 11.68 -18.18
CA GLY A 178 -6.56 11.39 -17.90
C GLY A 178 -6.36 10.05 -17.19
N LEU A 179 -7.21 9.75 -16.20
CA LEU A 179 -7.21 8.48 -15.47
C LEU A 179 -7.53 7.30 -16.39
N LEU A 180 -8.49 7.46 -17.29
CA LEU A 180 -8.83 6.43 -18.29
C LEU A 180 -7.67 6.20 -19.26
N ASP A 181 -7.01 7.27 -19.72
CA ASP A 181 -5.84 7.18 -20.59
C ASP A 181 -4.65 6.46 -19.91
N PHE A 182 -4.49 6.67 -18.60
CA PHE A 182 -3.49 6.00 -17.76
C PHE A 182 -3.82 4.53 -17.49
N ILE A 183 -5.05 4.20 -17.09
CA ILE A 183 -5.41 2.84 -16.65
C ILE A 183 -5.72 1.91 -17.83
N ARG A 184 -6.39 2.39 -18.89
CA ARG A 184 -6.96 1.53 -19.95
C ARG A 184 -6.36 1.75 -21.32
N ASN A 185 -6.17 2.98 -21.77
CA ASN A 185 -5.85 3.25 -23.18
C ASN A 185 -4.36 3.09 -23.54
N LYS A 186 -3.51 2.64 -22.60
CA LYS A 186 -2.04 2.54 -22.78
C LYS A 186 -1.42 3.88 -23.22
N LYS A 187 -2.01 5.01 -22.81
CA LYS A 187 -1.55 6.38 -23.09
C LYS A 187 -1.04 7.02 -21.81
N GLU A 188 -0.25 6.28 -21.04
CA GLU A 188 0.14 6.62 -19.67
C GLU A 188 0.68 8.03 -19.55
N ARG A 189 1.72 8.38 -20.34
CA ARG A 189 2.34 9.72 -20.29
C ARG A 189 1.34 10.84 -20.58
N ALA A 190 0.47 10.68 -21.58
CA ALA A 190 -0.52 11.71 -21.93
C ALA A 190 -1.63 11.81 -20.88
N GLY A 191 -2.05 10.68 -20.30
CA GLY A 191 -3.00 10.63 -19.19
C GLY A 191 -2.46 11.34 -17.95
N LEU A 192 -1.23 11.01 -17.54
CA LEU A 192 -0.54 11.63 -16.41
C LEU A 192 -0.31 13.13 -16.62
N GLN A 193 0.06 13.57 -17.83
CA GLN A 193 0.16 15.00 -18.17
C GLN A 193 -1.17 15.74 -17.97
N ARG A 194 -2.28 15.13 -18.40
CA ARG A 194 -3.61 15.71 -18.21
C ARG A 194 -3.99 15.78 -16.73
N ILE A 195 -3.71 14.72 -15.96
CA ILE A 195 -3.92 14.69 -14.51
C ILE A 195 -3.11 15.81 -13.83
N LYS A 196 -1.81 15.92 -14.12
CA LYS A 196 -0.94 16.96 -13.54
C LYS A 196 -1.44 18.36 -13.87
N ALA A 197 -1.90 18.60 -15.10
CA ALA A 197 -2.47 19.90 -15.49
C ALA A 197 -3.74 20.26 -14.68
N VAL A 198 -4.59 19.27 -14.39
CA VAL A 198 -5.76 19.48 -13.52
C VAL A 198 -5.32 19.81 -12.09
N LEU A 199 -4.41 19.03 -11.51
CA LEU A 199 -3.92 19.24 -10.15
C LEU A 199 -3.29 20.63 -9.98
N ASN A 200 -2.44 21.06 -10.91
CA ASN A 200 -1.82 22.39 -10.89
C ASN A 200 -2.86 23.53 -11.01
N ALA A 201 -3.98 23.30 -11.68
CA ALA A 201 -5.05 24.30 -11.79
C ALA A 201 -5.86 24.37 -10.49
N LEU A 202 -6.14 23.22 -9.86
CA LEU A 202 -6.79 23.15 -8.55
C LEU A 202 -5.94 23.81 -7.46
N GLU A 203 -4.63 23.52 -7.43
CA GLU A 203 -3.65 24.16 -6.54
C GLU A 203 -3.75 25.69 -6.55
N LYS A 204 -3.86 26.30 -7.74
CA LYS A 204 -3.90 27.77 -7.92
C LYS A 204 -5.21 28.43 -7.47
N VAL A 205 -6.29 27.66 -7.31
CA VAL A 205 -7.60 28.19 -6.89
C VAL A 205 -7.98 27.78 -5.47
N SER A 206 -7.18 26.94 -4.82
CA SER A 206 -7.38 26.51 -3.44
C SER A 206 -6.88 27.57 -2.47
N SER A 207 -7.81 28.19 -1.74
CA SER A 207 -7.52 29.23 -0.75
C SER A 207 -7.00 28.66 0.58
N ASP A 208 -7.44 27.46 0.93
CA ASP A 208 -6.99 26.71 2.10
C ASP A 208 -5.60 26.08 1.85
N ASP A 209 -4.72 26.15 2.85
CA ASP A 209 -3.35 25.63 2.74
C ASP A 209 -3.31 24.10 2.72
N GLU A 210 -4.10 23.43 3.56
CA GLU A 210 -4.16 21.97 3.61
C GLU A 210 -4.60 21.39 2.26
N VAL A 211 -5.61 22.02 1.67
CA VAL A 211 -6.14 21.64 0.35
C VAL A 211 -5.07 21.81 -0.74
N ARG A 212 -4.27 22.88 -0.69
CA ARG A 212 -3.15 23.05 -1.63
C ARG A 212 -2.11 21.95 -1.46
N ARG A 213 -1.74 21.62 -0.22
CA ARG A 213 -0.76 20.56 0.08
C ARG A 213 -1.19 19.22 -0.50
N ILE A 214 -2.48 18.88 -0.41
CA ILE A 214 -3.04 17.67 -1.04
C ILE A 214 -2.73 17.64 -2.54
N TRP A 215 -2.98 18.72 -3.27
CA TRP A 215 -2.72 18.78 -4.72
C TRP A 215 -1.23 18.72 -5.04
N MET A 216 -0.38 19.32 -4.22
CA MET A 216 1.08 19.25 -4.37
C MET A 216 1.62 17.83 -4.14
N VAL A 217 1.11 17.12 -3.13
CA VAL A 217 1.47 15.74 -2.81
C VAL A 217 1.04 14.80 -3.94
N VAL A 218 -0.24 14.85 -4.35
CA VAL A 218 -0.75 14.05 -5.49
C VAL A 218 0.01 14.42 -6.77
N GLY A 219 0.28 15.71 -6.99
CA GLY A 219 1.03 16.19 -8.12
C GLY A 219 2.47 15.68 -8.16
N SER A 220 3.08 15.44 -7.00
CA SER A 220 4.44 14.90 -6.89
C SER A 220 4.49 13.40 -7.22
N LEU A 221 3.48 12.64 -6.81
CA LEU A 221 3.31 11.25 -7.25
C LEU A 221 3.19 11.17 -8.78
N VAL A 222 2.33 11.99 -9.37
CA VAL A 222 2.14 12.03 -10.83
C VAL A 222 3.42 12.43 -11.55
N GLU A 223 4.20 13.35 -10.98
CA GLU A 223 5.49 13.73 -11.54
C GLU A 223 6.54 12.60 -11.43
N GLY A 224 6.58 11.88 -10.31
CA GLY A 224 7.42 10.69 -10.14
C GLY A 224 7.12 9.61 -11.18
N LEU A 225 5.82 9.33 -11.41
CA LEU A 225 5.36 8.41 -12.46
C LEU A 225 5.76 8.88 -13.86
N MET A 226 5.57 10.17 -14.18
CA MET A 226 5.94 10.72 -15.49
C MET A 226 7.43 10.66 -15.79
N LYS A 227 8.26 10.71 -14.74
CA LYS A 227 9.72 10.64 -14.83
C LYS A 227 10.27 9.22 -14.65
N HIS A 228 9.41 8.21 -14.49
CA HIS A 228 9.79 6.82 -14.24
C HIS A 228 10.64 6.64 -12.97
N GLY A 229 10.43 7.49 -11.96
CA GLY A 229 11.04 7.32 -10.63
C GLY A 229 10.20 6.46 -9.69
N ILE A 230 8.96 6.17 -10.08
CA ILE A 230 8.02 5.29 -9.39
C ILE A 230 7.44 4.37 -10.47
N ASP A 231 7.43 3.08 -10.21
CA ASP A 231 6.81 2.11 -11.11
C ASP A 231 5.29 2.17 -11.01
N THR A 232 4.62 2.05 -12.15
CA THR A 232 3.16 1.97 -12.19
C THR A 232 2.69 0.63 -11.66
N ASN A 233 1.87 0.63 -10.62
CA ASN A 233 1.29 -0.58 -10.02
C ASN A 233 -0.24 -0.44 -9.79
N LEU A 234 -0.87 -1.47 -9.26
CA LEU A 234 -2.33 -1.51 -9.08
C LEU A 234 -2.77 -0.56 -7.96
N SER A 235 -2.01 -0.48 -6.87
CA SER A 235 -2.29 0.45 -5.76
C SER A 235 -2.29 1.91 -6.22
N ILE A 236 -1.32 2.31 -7.05
CA ILE A 236 -1.22 3.68 -7.59
C ILE A 236 -2.44 3.99 -8.48
N LYS A 237 -2.87 3.04 -9.32
CA LYS A 237 -4.10 3.21 -10.12
C LYS A 237 -5.31 3.39 -9.21
N MET A 238 -5.41 2.63 -8.12
CA MET A 238 -6.48 2.74 -7.15
C MET A 238 -6.44 4.08 -6.38
N LEU A 239 -5.26 4.56 -5.99
CA LEU A 239 -5.06 5.86 -5.34
C LEU A 239 -5.47 7.02 -6.22
N LEU A 240 -5.03 7.04 -7.50
CA LEU A 240 -5.45 8.08 -8.44
C LEU A 240 -6.97 8.03 -8.72
N GLY A 241 -7.58 6.85 -8.65
CA GLY A 241 -9.04 6.71 -8.64
C GLY A 241 -9.70 7.24 -7.36
N ALA A 242 -9.07 7.04 -6.19
CA ALA A 242 -9.53 7.57 -4.92
C ALA A 242 -9.49 9.10 -4.87
N VAL A 243 -8.50 9.72 -5.54
CA VAL A 243 -8.44 11.18 -5.72
C VAL A 243 -9.65 11.71 -6.53
N ASP A 244 -10.14 11.00 -7.56
CA ASP A 244 -11.41 11.41 -8.23
C ASP A 244 -12.61 11.39 -7.27
N ARG A 245 -12.62 10.46 -6.30
CA ARG A 245 -13.66 10.44 -5.25
C ARG A 245 -13.55 11.66 -4.35
N GLN A 246 -12.35 12.15 -4.05
CA GLN A 246 -12.14 13.41 -3.34
C GLN A 246 -12.62 14.62 -4.16
N LEU A 247 -12.37 14.64 -5.48
CA LEU A 247 -12.94 15.65 -6.38
C LEU A 247 -14.47 15.61 -6.37
N LYS A 248 -15.07 14.42 -6.34
CA LYS A 248 -16.53 14.27 -6.16
C LYS A 248 -17.00 14.83 -4.83
N PHE A 249 -16.30 14.53 -3.74
CA PHE A 249 -16.64 15.02 -2.41
C PHE A 249 -16.69 16.55 -2.35
N ILE A 250 -15.73 17.24 -3.00
CA ILE A 250 -15.75 18.71 -3.12
C ILE A 250 -16.99 19.19 -3.87
N LEU A 251 -17.43 18.48 -4.92
CA LEU A 251 -18.64 18.86 -5.67
C LEU A 251 -19.92 18.69 -4.85
N ASP A 252 -19.99 17.61 -4.07
CA ASP A 252 -21.19 17.25 -3.31
C ASP A 252 -21.31 18.04 -2.01
N ASN A 253 -20.20 18.28 -1.29
CA ASN A 253 -20.19 18.89 0.06
C ASN A 253 -19.56 20.30 0.11
N GLY A 254 -18.80 20.70 -0.90
CA GLY A 254 -18.16 22.01 -0.98
C GLY A 254 -16.73 22.07 -0.41
N GLU A 255 -16.08 23.22 -0.59
CA GLU A 255 -14.65 23.44 -0.24
C GLU A 255 -14.40 23.36 1.27
N LYS A 256 -15.31 23.89 2.11
CA LYS A 256 -15.13 23.91 3.57
C LYS A 256 -15.18 22.53 4.21
N SER A 257 -16.16 21.70 3.81
CA SER A 257 -16.22 20.32 4.30
C SER A 257 -15.01 19.52 3.84
N PHE A 258 -14.47 19.82 2.65
CA PHE A 258 -13.27 19.14 2.17
C PHE A 258 -12.01 19.47 2.98
N SER A 259 -11.80 20.73 3.39
CA SER A 259 -10.66 21.08 4.24
C SER A 259 -10.71 20.38 5.61
N GLU A 260 -11.90 20.09 6.13
CA GLU A 260 -12.07 19.48 7.46
C GLU A 260 -12.12 17.94 7.44
N GLU A 261 -12.67 17.34 6.37
CA GLU A 261 -13.06 15.91 6.34
C GLU A 261 -12.38 15.10 5.22
N TYR A 262 -11.32 15.59 4.58
CA TYR A 262 -10.62 14.81 3.56
C TYR A 262 -10.00 13.52 4.13
N SER A 263 -9.84 12.53 3.25
CA SER A 263 -9.21 11.26 3.64
C SER A 263 -7.70 11.40 3.78
N LYS A 264 -7.23 11.54 5.04
CA LYS A 264 -5.79 11.57 5.39
C LYS A 264 -5.07 10.28 4.99
N GLU A 265 -5.77 9.15 5.00
CA GLU A 265 -5.24 7.84 4.59
C GLU A 265 -4.79 7.82 3.13
N ILE A 266 -5.54 8.44 2.21
CA ILE A 266 -5.12 8.59 0.80
C ILE A 266 -3.80 9.37 0.73
N ILE A 267 -3.67 10.44 1.51
CA ILE A 267 -2.47 11.29 1.51
C ILE A 267 -1.27 10.51 2.05
N LYS A 268 -1.43 9.79 3.16
CA LYS A 268 -0.38 8.92 3.72
C LYS A 268 0.09 7.88 2.70
N ASN A 269 -0.85 7.20 2.03
CA ASN A 269 -0.49 6.23 0.98
C ASN A 269 0.29 6.88 -0.17
N ILE A 270 -0.14 8.06 -0.62
CA ILE A 270 0.55 8.78 -1.70
C ILE A 270 1.95 9.22 -1.26
N LEU A 271 2.09 9.72 -0.02
CA LEU A 271 3.38 10.08 0.55
C LEU A 271 4.34 8.90 0.60
N TYR A 272 3.85 7.71 0.97
CA TYR A 272 4.66 6.48 0.94
C TYR A 272 5.25 6.24 -0.46
N TYR A 273 4.42 6.25 -1.51
CA TYR A 273 4.91 6.07 -2.89
C TYR A 273 5.82 7.21 -3.37
N VAL A 274 5.57 8.45 -2.96
CA VAL A 274 6.47 9.59 -3.25
C VAL A 274 7.83 9.40 -2.57
N GLY A 275 7.85 8.86 -1.36
CA GLY A 275 9.07 8.54 -0.62
C GLY A 275 9.95 7.50 -1.32
N LEU A 276 9.35 6.50 -1.97
CA LEU A 276 10.06 5.52 -2.81
C LEU A 276 10.63 6.09 -4.11
N CYS A 277 10.27 7.31 -4.50
CA CYS A 277 10.70 7.87 -5.77
C CYS A 277 12.23 8.04 -5.83
N THR A 278 12.87 7.44 -6.83
CA THR A 278 14.33 7.48 -7.03
C THR A 278 14.81 8.65 -7.87
N VAL A 279 13.90 9.38 -8.52
CA VAL A 279 14.25 10.46 -9.44
C VAL A 279 14.31 11.80 -8.74
N ASP A 280 15.39 12.53 -9.01
CA ASP A 280 15.56 13.92 -8.60
C ASP A 280 14.54 14.84 -9.31
N SER A 281 13.68 15.44 -8.52
CA SER A 281 12.64 16.34 -8.99
C SER A 281 12.31 17.36 -7.92
N LYS A 282 12.31 18.65 -8.29
CA LYS A 282 12.00 19.75 -7.35
C LYS A 282 10.71 19.51 -6.56
N SER A 283 9.63 19.06 -7.22
CA SER A 283 8.35 18.79 -6.55
C SER A 283 8.43 17.59 -5.60
N VAL A 284 9.11 16.51 -6.02
CA VAL A 284 9.26 15.29 -5.21
C VAL A 284 10.12 15.57 -3.99
N ASN A 285 11.27 16.21 -4.17
CA ASN A 285 12.18 16.54 -3.08
C ASN A 285 11.51 17.50 -2.08
N ALA A 286 10.78 18.51 -2.56
CA ALA A 286 10.04 19.41 -1.67
C ALA A 286 9.05 18.64 -0.78
N VAL A 287 8.36 17.62 -1.33
CA VAL A 287 7.46 16.76 -0.54
C VAL A 287 8.24 15.84 0.39
N LYS A 288 9.34 15.22 -0.06
CA LYS A 288 10.20 14.38 0.79
C LYS A 288 10.74 15.16 1.99
N ASP A 289 11.27 16.36 1.74
CA ASP A 289 11.81 17.25 2.76
C ASP A 289 10.73 17.74 3.74
N ALA A 290 9.57 18.18 3.22
CA ALA A 290 8.50 18.73 4.05
C ALA A 290 7.85 17.71 5.00
N TYR A 291 7.85 16.42 4.62
CA TYR A 291 7.27 15.34 5.41
C TYR A 291 8.33 14.42 6.05
N HIS A 292 9.62 14.77 5.95
CA HIS A 292 10.74 13.96 6.46
C HIS A 292 10.67 12.49 6.03
N LEU A 293 10.34 12.24 4.76
CA LEU A 293 10.07 10.88 4.27
C LEU A 293 11.30 9.97 4.31
N ASP A 294 12.49 10.54 4.18
CA ASP A 294 13.75 9.80 4.23
C ASP A 294 14.02 9.19 5.62
N ASP A 295 13.47 9.78 6.68
CA ASP A 295 13.58 9.24 8.05
C ASP A 295 12.57 8.11 8.32
N LEU A 296 11.47 8.09 7.56
CA LEU A 296 10.35 7.16 7.75
C LEU A 296 10.47 5.90 6.87
N ILE A 297 11.22 5.98 5.77
CA ILE A 297 11.37 4.88 4.82
C ILE A 297 12.82 4.41 4.85
N PRO A 298 13.08 3.13 5.17
CA PRO A 298 14.43 2.58 5.12
C PRO A 298 15.06 2.79 3.75
N GLN A 299 16.12 3.60 3.69
CA GLN A 299 16.95 3.71 2.51
C GLN A 299 17.87 2.49 2.43
N GLU A 300 18.10 1.96 1.23
CA GLU A 300 19.00 0.81 1.02
C GLU A 300 20.46 1.10 1.42
N SER A 301 20.80 2.35 1.72
CA SER A 301 22.13 2.79 2.18
C SER A 301 22.26 2.81 3.71
N ASP A 302 22.89 1.76 4.26
CA ASP A 302 23.67 1.69 5.49
C ASP A 302 23.29 2.62 6.66
N ASP A 303 22.43 2.14 7.58
CA ASP A 303 22.71 2.20 9.03
C ASP A 303 21.69 1.37 9.83
N SER A 304 22.10 0.14 10.17
CA SER A 304 21.27 -0.91 10.76
C SER A 304 21.00 -0.77 12.28
N ALA A 305 21.26 0.38 12.92
CA ALA A 305 21.35 0.41 14.38
C ALA A 305 20.25 1.14 15.16
N ALA A 306 19.57 2.16 14.61
CA ALA A 306 18.87 3.11 15.50
C ALA A 306 17.33 3.00 15.61
N ILE A 307 16.62 2.44 14.63
CA ILE A 307 15.16 2.65 14.51
C ILE A 307 14.31 1.44 15.01
N GLY A 308 14.95 0.29 15.25
CA GLY A 308 14.25 -1.00 15.41
C GLY A 308 13.66 -1.33 16.79
N GLY A 309 13.94 -0.57 17.84
CA GLY A 309 13.42 -0.88 19.19
C GLY A 309 11.97 -0.50 19.40
N LEU A 310 11.44 0.46 18.63
CA LEU A 310 10.09 0.99 18.84
C LEU A 310 9.02 0.15 18.11
N ASN A 311 9.38 -0.46 16.98
CA ASN A 311 8.42 -1.18 16.14
C ASN A 311 8.06 -2.56 16.72
N ALA A 312 9.03 -3.34 17.20
CA ALA A 312 8.77 -4.69 17.72
C ALA A 312 7.81 -4.72 18.91
N ASP A 313 7.97 -3.81 19.88
CA ASP A 313 7.09 -3.73 21.06
C ASP A 313 5.67 -3.22 20.72
N LEU A 314 5.54 -2.37 19.70
CA LEU A 314 4.24 -1.90 19.21
C LEU A 314 3.51 -2.99 18.41
N PHE A 315 4.23 -3.79 17.63
CA PHE A 315 3.66 -4.92 16.90
C PHE A 315 3.17 -6.03 17.81
N ASP A 316 3.92 -6.38 18.87
CA ASP A 316 3.45 -7.35 19.87
C ASP A 316 2.14 -6.89 20.54
N THR A 317 1.96 -5.58 20.71
CA THR A 317 0.73 -5.02 21.28
C THR A 317 -0.47 -5.08 20.31
N VAL A 318 -0.25 -4.81 19.01
CA VAL A 318 -1.32 -4.84 18.00
C VAL A 318 -1.67 -6.27 17.59
N SER A 319 -0.69 -7.14 17.42
CA SER A 319 -0.91 -8.57 17.16
C SER A 319 -1.65 -9.23 18.33
N LYS A 320 -1.36 -8.87 19.58
CA LYS A 320 -2.17 -9.31 20.73
C LYS A 320 -3.61 -8.81 20.65
N GLY A 321 -3.83 -7.54 20.28
CA GLY A 321 -5.17 -6.98 20.11
C GLY A 321 -6.01 -7.68 19.03
N ILE A 322 -5.41 -7.95 17.86
CA ILE A 322 -6.11 -8.65 16.76
C ILE A 322 -6.38 -10.12 17.12
N THR A 323 -5.43 -10.78 17.79
CA THR A 323 -5.60 -12.17 18.22
C THR A 323 -6.67 -12.28 19.32
N GLU A 324 -6.71 -11.33 20.26
CA GLU A 324 -7.75 -11.23 21.29
C GLU A 324 -9.13 -11.00 20.67
N ASP A 325 -9.25 -10.12 19.67
CA ASP A 325 -10.52 -9.87 18.98
C ASP A 325 -11.00 -11.11 18.20
N ILE A 326 -10.10 -11.86 17.56
CA ILE A 326 -10.44 -13.13 16.86
C ILE A 326 -10.87 -14.21 17.86
N VAL A 327 -10.18 -14.33 19.01
CA VAL A 327 -10.59 -15.24 20.08
C VAL A 327 -11.95 -14.83 20.64
N HIS A 328 -12.20 -13.54 20.80
CA HIS A 328 -13.47 -13.03 21.32
C HIS A 328 -14.63 -13.25 20.33
N VAL A 329 -14.39 -13.10 19.02
CA VAL A 329 -15.38 -13.42 17.97
C VAL A 329 -15.66 -14.91 17.92
N LYS A 330 -14.63 -15.76 18.07
CA LYS A 330 -14.77 -17.21 18.15
C LYS A 330 -15.58 -17.63 19.38
N GLU A 331 -15.30 -17.07 20.55
CA GLU A 331 -16.05 -17.36 21.78
C GLU A 331 -17.51 -16.94 21.66
N VAL A 332 -17.79 -15.78 21.07
CA VAL A 332 -19.16 -15.31 20.82
C VAL A 332 -19.90 -16.24 19.84
N LEU A 333 -19.25 -16.69 18.77
CA LEU A 333 -19.82 -17.65 17.82
C LEU A 333 -20.09 -19.02 18.46
N GLU A 334 -19.17 -19.52 19.29
CA GLU A 334 -19.36 -20.78 20.04
C GLU A 334 -20.54 -20.67 21.02
N LEU A 335 -20.71 -19.52 21.69
CA LEU A 335 -21.82 -19.26 22.60
C LEU A 335 -23.16 -19.19 21.87
N PHE A 336 -23.19 -18.59 20.67
CA PHE A 336 -24.38 -18.58 19.81
C PHE A 336 -24.73 -19.98 19.30
N MET A 337 -23.74 -20.78 18.90
CA MET A 337 -23.96 -22.17 18.47
C MET A 337 -24.51 -23.05 19.59
N HIS A 338 -23.99 -22.91 20.81
CA HIS A 338 -24.48 -23.67 21.97
C HIS A 338 -25.86 -23.20 22.46
N SER A 339 -26.23 -21.93 22.20
CA SER A 339 -27.56 -21.42 22.53
C SER A 339 -28.66 -21.92 21.56
N ASN A 340 -28.31 -22.20 20.30
CA ASN A 340 -29.25 -22.72 19.31
C ASN A 340 -29.50 -24.24 19.43
N GLU A 341 -28.63 -24.99 20.11
CA GLU A 341 -28.85 -26.42 20.39
C GLU A 341 -29.76 -26.68 21.60
N GLN A 342 -30.11 -25.66 22.38
CA GLN A 342 -31.00 -25.81 23.56
C GLN A 342 -32.47 -25.48 23.27
N ASP A 343 -32.82 -24.98 22.09
CA ASP A 343 -34.18 -24.59 21.69
C ASP A 343 -34.77 -25.45 20.55
N VAL A 344 -34.42 -26.75 20.47
CA VAL A 344 -35.06 -27.74 19.58
C VAL A 344 -35.66 -28.91 20.36
#